data_AF-A0A8T4NJB0-F1
#
_entry.id   AF-A0A8T4NJB0-F1
#
_cell.length_a   1.000
_cell.length_b   1.000
_cell.length_c   1.000
_cell.angle_alpha   90.00
_cell.angle_beta   90.00
_cell.angle_gamma   90.00
#
_symmetry.space_group_name_H-M   'P 1'
#
loop_
_entity.id
_entity.type
_entity.pdbx_description
1 polymer ?
#
loop_
_entity_poly.entity_id
_entity_poly.type
_entity_poly.pdbx_seq_one_letter_code
_entity_poly.pdbx_strand_id
1 'polypeptide(L)'
;MDEIDKLANRIQNETFWRRIKLTSFRNACELLKTRFDIVPSLSDKGFILRYITEYYNEQREIRFSERYEADPMLEAIAKYLMIHYNFRDVGLIHKILYNKDDISINKKLREYRLQFESNT
;
A
#
# COMPACT_ATOMS: atom_id res chain seq x y z
N MET A 1 -8.40 -21.90 31.07
CA MET A 1 -9.18 -21.85 29.81
C MET A 1 -8.85 -20.56 29.03
N ASP A 2 -8.86 -19.40 29.71
CA ASP A 2 -8.69 -18.07 29.10
C ASP A 2 -7.30 -17.76 28.46
N GLU A 3 -6.20 -18.39 28.89
CA GLU A 3 -4.86 -18.13 28.31
C GLU A 3 -4.59 -18.88 27.00
N ILE A 4 -5.09 -20.12 26.89
CA ILE A 4 -4.94 -20.94 25.69
C ILE A 4 -5.75 -20.31 24.54
N ASP A 5 -6.95 -19.83 24.84
CA ASP A 5 -7.80 -19.15 23.86
C ASP A 5 -7.19 -17.82 23.41
N LYS A 6 -6.58 -17.04 24.32
CA LYS A 6 -5.82 -15.83 23.97
C LYS A 6 -4.62 -16.14 23.07
N LEU A 7 -3.89 -17.23 23.36
CA LEU A 7 -2.76 -17.67 22.55
C LEU A 7 -3.22 -18.11 21.15
N ALA A 8 -4.26 -18.93 21.06
CA ALA A 8 -4.83 -19.39 19.80
C ALA A 8 -5.29 -18.21 18.92
N ASN A 9 -5.99 -17.24 19.52
CA ASN A 9 -6.41 -16.02 18.84
C ASN A 9 -5.23 -15.18 18.33
N ARG A 10 -4.14 -15.09 19.10
CA ARG A 10 -2.92 -14.39 18.65
C ARG A 10 -2.29 -15.07 17.44
N ILE A 11 -2.11 -16.39 17.49
CA ILE A 11 -1.53 -17.19 16.39
C ILE A 11 -2.37 -17.08 15.12
N GLN A 12 -3.70 -17.19 15.25
CA GLN A 12 -4.62 -17.05 14.12
C GLN A 12 -4.53 -15.66 13.49
N ASN A 13 -4.52 -14.60 14.31
CA ASN A 13 -4.38 -13.22 13.83
C ASN A 13 -3.04 -13.00 13.11
N GLU A 14 -1.93 -13.48 13.66
CA GLU A 14 -0.61 -13.36 12.99
C GLU A 14 -0.58 -14.10 11.65
N THR A 15 -1.16 -15.30 11.61
CA THR A 15 -1.26 -16.10 10.39
C THR A 15 -2.10 -15.39 9.32
N PHE A 16 -3.21 -14.78 9.73
CA PHE A 16 -4.08 -13.99 8.86
C PHE A 16 -3.35 -12.80 8.25
N TRP A 17 -2.69 -11.97 9.08
CA TRP A 17 -1.95 -10.80 8.59
C TRP A 17 -0.79 -11.19 7.69
N ARG A 18 -0.07 -12.25 8.03
CA ARG A 18 1.00 -12.79 7.18
C ARG A 18 0.47 -13.21 5.82
N ARG A 19 -0.67 -13.92 5.78
CA ARG A 19 -1.30 -14.35 4.53
C ARG A 19 -1.70 -13.15 3.67
N ILE A 20 -2.36 -12.16 4.25
CA ILE A 20 -2.79 -10.95 3.54
C ILE A 20 -1.62 -10.19 2.93
N LYS A 21 -0.54 -9.98 3.68
CA LYS A 21 0.68 -9.31 3.19
C LYS A 21 1.27 -10.04 2.00
N LEU A 22 1.42 -11.36 2.09
CA LEU A 22 1.99 -12.18 1.02
C LEU A 22 1.10 -12.22 -0.22
N THR A 23 -0.23 -12.31 -0.05
CA THR A 23 -1.17 -12.26 -1.16
C THR A 23 -1.11 -10.91 -1.87
N SER A 24 -1.13 -9.80 -1.11
CA SER A 24 -1.04 -8.44 -1.67
C SER A 24 0.27 -8.26 -2.44
N PHE A 25 1.39 -8.76 -1.90
CA PHE A 25 2.68 -8.72 -2.56
C PHE A 25 2.71 -9.50 -3.89
N ARG A 26 2.16 -10.72 -3.90
CA ARG A 26 2.08 -11.54 -5.12
C ARG A 26 1.23 -10.87 -6.18
N ASN A 27 0.08 -10.34 -5.78
CA ASN A 27 -0.81 -9.63 -6.69
C ASN A 27 -0.15 -8.36 -7.24
N ALA A 28 0.62 -7.64 -6.43
CA ALA A 28 1.39 -6.48 -6.89
C ALA A 28 2.40 -6.85 -7.98
N CYS A 29 3.16 -7.92 -7.75
CA CYS A 29 4.13 -8.42 -8.74
C CYS A 29 3.45 -8.87 -10.03
N GLU A 30 2.32 -9.57 -9.92
CA GLU A 30 1.57 -10.04 -11.09
C GLU A 30 0.97 -8.89 -11.89
N LEU A 31 0.48 -7.85 -11.21
CA LEU A 31 -0.09 -6.68 -11.87
C LEU A 31 1.00 -5.86 -12.58
N LEU A 32 2.18 -5.71 -11.98
CA LEU A 32 3.35 -5.12 -12.66
C LEU A 32 3.71 -5.90 -13.94
N LYS A 33 3.73 -7.22 -13.86
CA LYS A 33 4.05 -8.08 -15.00
C LYS A 33 3.00 -8.01 -16.11
N THR A 34 1.73 -8.14 -15.75
CA THR A 34 0.65 -8.30 -16.74
C THR A 34 0.13 -6.98 -17.32
N ARG A 35 0.17 -5.89 -16.55
CA ARG A 35 -0.38 -4.59 -16.97
C ARG A 35 0.67 -3.59 -17.42
N PHE A 36 1.90 -3.73 -16.94
CA PHE A 36 2.98 -2.80 -17.24
C PHE A 36 4.15 -3.45 -17.98
N ASP A 37 4.10 -4.77 -18.21
CA ASP A 37 5.19 -5.57 -18.80
C ASP A 37 6.51 -5.45 -18.01
N ILE A 38 6.40 -5.32 -16.69
CA ILE A 38 7.54 -5.18 -15.79
C ILE A 38 7.71 -6.47 -14.99
N VAL A 39 8.87 -7.10 -15.11
CA VAL A 39 9.27 -8.21 -14.23
C VAL A 39 10.12 -7.64 -13.09
N PRO A 40 9.59 -7.56 -11.85
CA PRO A 40 10.32 -6.92 -10.76
C PRO A 40 11.57 -7.71 -10.38
N SER A 41 12.69 -7.02 -10.22
CA SER A 41 13.94 -7.59 -9.73
C SER A 41 13.85 -7.97 -8.25
N LEU A 42 14.91 -8.57 -7.68
CA LEU A 42 14.93 -8.91 -6.26
C LEU A 42 14.84 -7.67 -5.36
N SER A 43 15.52 -6.58 -5.72
CA SER A 43 15.44 -5.32 -4.98
C SER A 43 14.05 -4.71 -5.04
N ASP A 44 13.40 -4.77 -6.21
CA ASP A 44 12.05 -4.22 -6.43
C ASP A 44 11.02 -4.99 -5.60
N LYS A 45 11.13 -6.32 -5.59
CA LYS A 45 10.32 -7.19 -4.73
C LYS A 45 10.52 -6.84 -3.25
N GLY A 46 11.75 -6.58 -2.84
CA GLY A 46 12.07 -6.13 -1.49
C GLY A 46 11.39 -4.80 -1.14
N PHE A 47 11.42 -3.83 -2.06
CA PHE A 47 10.73 -2.55 -1.91
C PHE A 47 9.21 -2.73 -1.75
N ILE A 48 8.57 -3.46 -2.66
CA ILE A 48 7.11 -3.68 -2.66
C ILE A 48 6.68 -4.40 -1.38
N LEU A 49 7.40 -5.46 -1.00
CA LEU A 49 7.07 -6.23 0.20
C LEU A 49 7.23 -5.40 1.48
N ARG A 50 8.29 -4.59 1.57
CA ARG A 50 8.51 -3.69 2.70
C ARG A 50 7.36 -2.70 2.82
N TYR A 51 6.99 -2.05 1.72
CA TYR A 51 5.91 -1.08 1.69
C TYR A 51 4.57 -1.67 2.18
N ILE A 52 4.17 -2.81 1.61
CA ILE A 52 2.94 -3.51 2.00
C ILE A 52 2.97 -3.90 3.49
N THR A 53 4.14 -4.34 3.97
CA THR A 53 4.32 -4.75 5.36
C THR A 53 4.15 -3.58 6.32
N GLU A 54 4.76 -2.44 6.01
CA GLU A 54 4.65 -1.19 6.77
C GLU A 54 3.20 -0.72 6.80
N TYR A 55 2.53 -0.65 5.65
CA TYR A 55 1.13 -0.23 5.57
C TYR A 55 0.20 -1.07 6.47
N TYR A 56 0.29 -2.40 6.37
CA TYR A 56 -0.56 -3.26 7.20
C TYR A 56 -0.20 -3.22 8.69
N ASN A 57 1.04 -2.87 9.06
CA ASN A 57 1.40 -2.64 10.45
C ASN A 57 0.77 -1.34 10.97
N GLU A 58 0.85 -0.25 10.21
CA GLU A 58 0.20 1.02 10.55
C GLU A 58 -1.32 0.84 10.71
N GLN A 59 -1.96 0.13 9.79
CA GLN A 59 -3.41 -0.16 9.84
C GLN A 59 -3.84 -0.96 11.07
N ARG A 60 -2.94 -1.78 11.64
CA ARG A 60 -3.23 -2.53 12.89
C ARG A 60 -3.24 -1.62 14.11
N GLU A 61 -2.49 -0.53 14.07
CA GLU A 61 -2.37 0.43 15.17
C GLU A 61 -3.48 1.50 15.12
N ILE A 62 -4.09 1.70 13.95
CA ILE A 62 -5.18 2.65 13.73
C ILE A 62 -6.53 2.04 14.13
N ARG A 63 -7.40 2.85 14.74
CA ARG A 63 -8.80 2.49 15.04
C ARG A 63 -9.53 2.13 13.76
N PHE A 64 -10.39 1.10 13.80
CA PHE A 64 -11.05 0.58 12.60
C PHE A 64 -11.76 1.67 11.76
N SER A 65 -12.40 2.65 12.42
CA SER A 65 -13.09 3.78 11.78
C SER A 65 -12.19 4.81 11.10
N GLU A 66 -10.89 4.79 11.40
CA GLU A 66 -9.89 5.76 10.91
C GLU A 66 -8.92 5.12 9.89
N ARG A 67 -9.12 3.83 9.58
CA ARG A 67 -8.26 3.09 8.66
C ARG A 67 -8.34 3.67 7.26
N TYR A 68 -7.18 3.82 6.61
CA TYR A 68 -7.13 4.28 5.23
C TYR A 68 -7.83 3.28 4.30
N GLU A 69 -8.66 3.78 3.38
CA GLU A 69 -9.34 2.97 2.36
C GLU A 69 -8.44 2.58 1.18
N ALA A 70 -7.19 3.05 1.14
CA ALA A 70 -6.29 2.76 0.03
C ALA A 70 -5.94 1.26 -0.01
N ASP A 71 -5.88 0.70 -1.23
CA ASP A 71 -5.35 -0.64 -1.43
C ASP A 71 -3.82 -0.59 -1.37
N PRO A 72 -3.17 -1.19 -0.35
CA PRO A 72 -1.71 -1.16 -0.22
C PRO A 72 -0.98 -1.77 -1.42
N MET A 73 -1.62 -2.70 -2.13
CA MET A 73 -1.07 -3.27 -3.35
C MET A 73 -0.95 -2.19 -4.43
N LEU A 74 -2.03 -1.46 -4.72
CA LEU A 74 -2.06 -0.42 -5.74
C LEU A 74 -1.14 0.75 -5.38
N GLU A 75 -1.07 1.10 -4.09
CA GLU A 75 -0.18 2.17 -3.64
C GLU A 75 1.30 1.77 -3.75
N ALA A 76 1.65 0.52 -3.43
CA ALA A 76 3.01 -0.01 -3.62
C ALA A 76 3.43 0.05 -5.09
N ILE A 77 2.53 -0.38 -5.99
CA ILE A 77 2.76 -0.37 -7.44
C ILE A 77 2.91 1.07 -7.94
N ALA A 78 2.02 1.97 -7.54
CA ALA A 78 2.11 3.38 -7.93
C ALA A 78 3.45 4.00 -7.50
N LYS A 79 3.87 3.77 -6.25
CA LYS A 79 5.15 4.28 -5.74
C LYS A 79 6.35 3.66 -6.47
N TYR A 80 6.30 2.36 -6.74
CA TYR A 80 7.32 1.69 -7.54
C TYR A 80 7.42 2.33 -8.93
N LEU A 81 6.30 2.46 -9.65
CA LEU A 81 6.28 3.05 -10.98
C LEU A 81 6.75 4.50 -10.97
N MET A 82 6.41 5.30 -9.95
CA MET A 82 6.92 6.67 -9.81
C MET A 82 8.44 6.76 -9.62
N ILE A 83 9.08 5.74 -9.04
CA ILE A 83 10.55 5.70 -8.89
C ILE A 83 11.23 5.36 -10.22
N HIS A 84 10.61 4.47 -11.00
CA HIS A 84 11.23 3.92 -12.21
C HIS A 84 10.80 4.60 -13.50
N TYR A 85 9.72 5.40 -13.50
CA TYR A 85 9.16 6.06 -14.68
C TYR A 85 9.13 7.59 -14.52
N ASN A 86 9.19 8.29 -15.66
CA ASN A 86 9.21 9.73 -15.69
C ASN A 86 7.91 10.32 -15.10
N PHE A 87 8.03 11.45 -14.40
CA PHE A 87 6.91 12.12 -13.71
C PHE A 87 5.72 12.46 -14.64
N ARG A 88 5.96 12.52 -15.96
CA ARG A 88 4.95 12.75 -17.00
C ARG A 88 3.94 11.60 -17.12
N ASP A 89 4.33 10.38 -16.78
CA ASP A 89 3.50 9.17 -16.91
C ASP A 89 2.69 8.86 -15.65
N VAL A 90 2.89 9.63 -14.57
CA VAL A 90 2.23 9.46 -13.27
C VAL A 90 0.71 9.53 -13.40
N GLY A 91 0.20 10.40 -14.27
CA GLY A 91 -1.24 10.51 -14.51
C GLY A 91 -1.85 9.32 -15.21
N LEU A 92 -1.14 8.78 -16.18
CA LEU A 92 -1.55 7.57 -16.87
C LEU A 92 -1.50 6.36 -15.94
N ILE A 93 -0.43 6.24 -15.15
CA ILE A 93 -0.26 5.19 -14.14
C ILE A 93 -1.39 5.26 -13.09
N HIS A 94 -1.68 6.45 -12.56
CA HIS A 94 -2.74 6.64 -11.59
C HIS A 94 -4.12 6.28 -12.17
N LYS A 95 -4.40 6.71 -13.40
CA LYS A 95 -5.65 6.39 -14.09
C LYS A 95 -5.80 4.88 -14.34
N ILE A 96 -4.74 4.19 -14.76
CA ILE A 96 -4.74 2.73 -14.97
C ILE A 96 -4.99 1.98 -13.66
N LEU A 97 -4.37 2.42 -12.55
CA LEU A 97 -4.45 1.72 -11.28
C LEU A 97 -5.75 1.98 -10.51
N TYR A 98 -6.25 3.21 -10.55
CA TYR A 98 -7.38 3.62 -9.70
C TYR A 98 -8.67 3.88 -10.48
N ASN A 99 -8.65 3.79 -11.81
CA ASN A 99 -9.76 4.20 -12.70
C ASN A 99 -10.33 5.59 -12.33
N LYS A 100 -9.45 6.48 -11.88
CA LYS A 100 -9.76 7.83 -11.40
C LYS A 100 -8.90 8.81 -12.18
N ASP A 101 -9.53 9.84 -12.74
CA ASP A 101 -8.86 10.94 -13.46
C ASP A 101 -8.11 11.90 -12.52
N ASP A 102 -8.36 11.80 -11.22
CA ASP A 102 -7.79 12.71 -10.23
C ASP A 102 -6.53 12.11 -9.59
N ILE A 103 -5.35 12.53 -10.06
CA ILE A 103 -4.04 12.20 -9.47
C ILE A 103 -3.89 13.03 -8.19
N SER A 104 -4.66 12.69 -7.18
CA SER A 104 -4.47 13.36 -5.91
C SER A 104 -3.17 12.83 -5.31
N ILE A 105 -2.11 13.63 -5.43
CA ILE A 105 -0.80 13.55 -4.75
C ILE A 105 -1.06 13.80 -3.23
N ASN A 106 -1.98 13.03 -2.63
CA ASN A 106 -2.86 13.52 -1.56
C ASN A 106 -2.38 13.17 -0.14
N LYS A 107 -1.15 12.71 0.02
CA LYS A 107 -0.50 12.76 1.35
C LYS A 107 0.27 14.07 1.48
N LYS A 108 1.21 14.33 0.57
CA LYS A 108 2.00 15.58 0.60
C LYS A 108 1.16 16.83 0.39
N LEU A 109 0.21 16.87 -0.55
CA LEU A 109 -0.66 18.06 -0.75
C LEU A 109 -1.68 18.25 0.39
N ARG A 110 -2.16 17.15 0.98
CA ARG A 110 -3.03 17.21 2.17
C ARG A 110 -2.28 17.67 3.41
N GLU A 111 -1.09 17.16 3.64
CA GLU A 111 -0.17 17.62 4.70
C GLU A 111 0.18 19.11 4.49
N TYR A 112 0.44 19.54 3.25
CA TYR A 112 0.69 20.95 2.94
C TYR A 112 -0.52 21.85 3.20
N ARG A 113 -1.74 21.40 2.82
CA ARG A 113 -2.99 22.14 3.09
C ARG A 113 -3.25 22.30 4.58
N LEU A 114 -3.14 21.20 5.34
CA LEU A 114 -3.35 21.19 6.79
C LEU A 114 -2.34 22.09 7.53
N GLN A 115 -1.11 22.20 7.05
CA GLN A 115 -0.11 23.13 7.59
C GLN A 115 -0.43 24.61 7.32
N PHE A 116 -1.08 24.93 6.21
CA PHE A 116 -1.48 26.31 5.89
C PHE A 116 -2.74 26.74 6.64
N GLU A 117 -3.73 25.86 6.77
CA GLU A 117 -4.97 26.13 7.53
C GLU A 117 -4.72 26.28 9.04
N SER A 118 -3.58 25.79 9.55
CA SER A 118 -3.17 25.95 10.97
C SER A 118 -2.48 27.29 11.26
N ASN A 119 -2.08 28.04 10.23
CA ASN A 119 -1.29 29.27 10.32
C ASN A 119 -2.08 30.52 9.89
N THR A 120 -3.39 30.41 9.73
CA THR A 120 -4.32 31.52 9.46
C THR A 120 -5.40 31.53 10.54
#